data_AF-C0D9R3-F1
#
_entry.id   AF-C0D9R3-F1
#
_cell.length_a   1.000
_cell.length_b   1.000
_cell.length_c   1.000
_cell.angle_alpha   90.00
_cell.angle_beta   90.00
_cell.angle_gamma   90.00
#
_symmetry.space_group_name_H-M   'P 1'
#
loop_
_entity.id
_entity.type
_entity.pdbx_description
1 polymer ?
#
loop_
_entity_poly.entity_id
_entity_poly.type
_entity_poly.pdbx_seq_one_letter_code
_entity_poly.pdbx_strand_id
1 'polypeptide(L)'
;KRTPAEKRFGIQIDSLSDLISFGVLPGMILYCQDRSLASAAAASLYVLCALVRLAYFNVMEEERQEQTDEARTCYMGLPVTTSAAILPAVYALKGWLGGGVIRMDLLALCAMALFFLLPVRVKKPHAAGKTWIALLGTAEFLLLAGSRWIFL
;
A
#
# COMPACT_ATOMS: atom_id res chain seq x y z
N LYS A 1 5.21 -25.90 18.87
CA LYS A 1 4.03 -25.00 18.73
C LYS A 1 4.46 -23.61 19.18
N ARG A 2 4.11 -22.54 18.45
CA ARG A 2 4.47 -21.17 18.85
C ARG A 2 3.71 -20.75 20.10
N THR A 3 4.39 -20.06 21.02
CA THR A 3 3.75 -19.47 22.21
C THR A 3 2.86 -18.28 21.81
N PRO A 4 1.90 -17.87 22.66
CA PRO A 4 1.09 -16.68 22.41
C PRO A 4 1.94 -15.40 22.23
N ALA A 5 3.02 -15.27 23.00
CA ALA A 5 3.95 -14.15 22.90
C ALA A 5 4.67 -14.14 21.53
N GLU A 6 5.15 -15.29 21.05
CA GLU A 6 5.77 -15.41 19.73
C GLU A 6 4.81 -15.06 18.59
N LYS A 7 3.53 -15.40 18.72
CA LYS A 7 2.51 -15.02 17.73
C LYS A 7 2.29 -13.50 17.69
N ARG A 8 2.09 -12.86 18.85
CA ARG A 8 1.90 -11.40 18.94
C ARG A 8 3.12 -10.64 18.43
N PHE A 9 4.31 -11.08 18.80
CA PHE A 9 5.56 -10.50 18.31
C PHE A 9 5.71 -10.63 16.79
N GLY A 10 5.36 -11.80 16.23
CA GLY A 10 5.36 -12.01 14.79
C GLY A 10 4.45 -11.05 14.03
N ILE A 11 3.25 -10.75 14.55
CA ILE A 11 2.32 -9.77 13.94
C ILE A 11 2.93 -8.37 13.89
N GLN A 12 3.61 -7.95 14.96
CA GLN A 12 4.24 -6.64 15.02
C GLN A 12 5.44 -6.53 14.06
N ILE A 13 6.25 -7.59 13.94
CA ILE A 13 7.35 -7.63 12.96
C ILE A 13 6.82 -7.60 11.51
N ASP A 14 5.76 -8.34 11.23
CA ASP A 14 5.12 -8.35 9.91
C ASP A 14 4.62 -6.94 9.54
N SER A 15 3.97 -6.26 10.49
CA SER A 15 3.49 -4.89 10.31
C SER A 15 4.62 -3.88 10.09
N LEU A 16 5.78 -4.07 10.76
CA LEU A 16 6.96 -3.25 10.49
C LEU A 16 7.48 -3.50 9.07
N SER A 17 7.53 -4.77 8.64
CA SER A 17 7.95 -5.14 7.28
C SER A 17 7.02 -4.54 6.22
N ASP A 18 5.70 -4.58 6.47
CA ASP A 18 4.68 -3.95 5.63
C ASP A 18 4.85 -2.43 5.55
N LEU A 19 5.12 -1.77 6.68
CA LEU A 19 5.36 -0.32 6.71
C LEU A 19 6.57 0.07 5.85
N ILE A 20 7.67 -0.69 5.92
CA ILE A 20 8.86 -0.42 5.12
C ILE A 20 8.57 -0.64 3.63
N SER A 21 7.94 -1.78 3.30
CA SER A 21 7.72 -2.19 1.91
C SER A 21 6.67 -1.34 1.19
N PHE A 22 5.59 -0.98 1.87
CA PHE A 22 4.42 -0.32 1.27
C PHE A 22 4.24 1.14 1.71
N GLY A 23 4.91 1.57 2.78
CA GLY A 23 4.93 2.96 3.24
C GLY A 23 6.22 3.68 2.83
N VAL A 24 7.35 3.22 3.37
CA VAL A 24 8.63 3.92 3.23
C VAL A 24 9.16 3.87 1.80
N LEU A 25 9.19 2.69 1.17
CA LEU A 25 9.72 2.54 -0.19
C LEU A 25 9.02 3.47 -1.20
N PRO A 26 7.67 3.51 -1.29
CA PRO A 26 6.96 4.51 -2.08
C PRO A 26 7.31 5.97 -1.79
N GLY A 27 7.35 6.36 -0.51
CA GLY A 27 7.69 7.72 -0.10
C GLY A 27 9.11 8.10 -0.54
N MET A 28 10.05 7.16 -0.45
CA MET A 28 11.42 7.35 -0.89
C MET A 28 11.53 7.49 -2.41
N ILE A 29 10.77 6.70 -3.18
CA ILE A 29 10.76 6.86 -4.65
C ILE A 29 10.28 8.26 -5.04
N LEU A 30 9.21 8.77 -4.42
CA LEU A 30 8.74 10.14 -4.65
C LEU A 30 9.81 11.18 -4.28
N TYR A 31 10.39 11.08 -3.09
CA TYR A 31 11.39 12.04 -2.62
C TYR A 31 12.66 12.05 -3.48
N CYS A 32 13.12 10.88 -3.93
CA CYS A 32 14.33 10.78 -4.76
C CYS A 32 14.19 11.43 -6.15
N GLN A 33 12.97 11.69 -6.64
CA GLN A 33 12.76 12.31 -7.95
C GLN A 33 13.15 13.79 -7.98
N ASP A 34 12.71 14.59 -7.00
CA ASP A 34 12.92 16.04 -7.00
C ASP A 34 13.62 16.57 -5.73
N ARG A 35 13.73 15.74 -4.68
CA ARG A 35 14.29 16.10 -3.36
C ARG A 35 13.72 17.38 -2.77
N SER A 36 12.50 17.74 -3.17
CA SER A 36 11.84 18.96 -2.72
C SER A 36 11.28 18.80 -1.31
N LEU A 37 11.12 19.92 -0.60
CA LEU A 37 10.44 19.94 0.69
C LEU A 37 9.00 19.42 0.59
N ALA A 38 8.32 19.71 -0.53
CA ALA A 38 6.96 19.22 -0.78
C ALA A 38 6.91 17.70 -0.87
N SER A 39 7.85 17.08 -1.59
CA SER A 39 7.94 15.62 -1.71
C SER A 39 8.35 14.95 -0.41
N ALA A 40 9.25 15.58 0.36
CA ALA A 40 9.61 15.11 1.70
C ALA A 40 8.39 15.13 2.64
N ALA A 41 7.66 16.25 2.69
CA ALA A 41 6.47 16.40 3.53
C ALA A 41 5.37 15.41 3.13
N ALA A 42 5.10 15.25 1.84
CA ALA A 42 4.11 14.29 1.33
C ALA A 42 4.51 12.85 1.65
N ALA A 43 5.78 12.48 1.46
CA ALA A 43 6.30 11.15 1.80
C ALA A 43 6.19 10.87 3.31
N SER A 44 6.60 11.81 4.16
CA SER A 44 6.49 11.66 5.62
C SER A 44 5.02 11.51 6.06
N LEU A 45 4.12 12.34 5.53
CA LEU A 45 2.69 12.25 5.83
C LEU A 45 2.11 10.90 5.39
N TYR A 46 2.46 10.44 4.19
CA TYR A 46 2.03 9.14 3.67
C TYR A 46 2.49 7.98 4.57
N VAL A 47 3.76 7.97 4.97
CA VAL A 47 4.32 6.95 5.88
C VAL A 47 3.60 6.98 7.24
N LEU A 48 3.31 8.16 7.78
CA LEU A 48 2.57 8.30 9.03
C LEU A 48 1.13 7.78 8.90
N CYS A 49 0.43 8.08 7.80
CA CYS A 49 -0.91 7.55 7.55
C CYS A 49 -0.90 6.02 7.40
N ALA A 50 0.10 5.45 6.72
CA ALA A 50 0.28 4.01 6.61
C ALA A 50 0.53 3.36 7.99
N LEU A 51 1.38 3.95 8.82
CA LEU A 51 1.65 3.50 10.18
C LEU A 51 0.38 3.49 11.04
N VAL A 52 -0.39 4.59 11.04
CA VAL A 52 -1.65 4.68 11.79
C VAL A 52 -2.64 3.61 11.33
N ARG A 53 -2.73 3.38 10.02
CA ARG A 53 -3.62 2.36 9.45
C ARG A 53 -3.22 0.94 9.88
N LEU A 54 -1.93 0.61 9.88
CA LEU A 54 -1.43 -0.70 10.34
C LEU A 54 -1.67 -0.88 11.84
N ALA A 55 -1.37 0.13 12.65
CA ALA A 55 -1.63 0.11 14.09
C ALA A 55 -3.13 -0.10 14.40
N TYR A 56 -4.01 0.64 13.72
CA TYR A 56 -5.46 0.48 13.86
C TYR A 56 -5.92 -0.92 13.46
N PHE A 57 -5.40 -1.45 12.35
CA PHE A 57 -5.75 -2.80 11.89
C PHE A 57 -5.31 -3.88 12.90
N ASN A 58 -4.12 -3.76 13.46
CA ASN A 58 -3.60 -4.70 14.47
C ASN A 58 -4.43 -4.69 15.75
N VAL A 59 -4.77 -3.51 16.27
CA VAL A 59 -5.59 -3.37 17.48
C VAL A 59 -7.00 -3.95 17.25
N MET A 60 -7.64 -3.57 16.14
CA MET A 60 -8.98 -4.09 15.81
C MET A 60 -8.99 -5.62 15.58
N GLU A 61 -7.90 -6.19 15.08
CA GLU A 61 -7.77 -7.64 14.90
C GLU A 61 -7.51 -8.35 16.23
N GLU A 62 -6.71 -7.76 17.13
CA GLU A 62 -6.48 -8.28 18.48
C GLU A 62 -7.78 -8.31 19.30
N GLU A 63 -8.52 -7.19 19.36
CA GLU A 63 -9.83 -7.11 20.04
C GLU A 63 -10.85 -8.14 19.49
N ARG A 64 -10.84 -8.37 18.17
CA ARG A 64 -11.74 -9.35 17.54
C ARG A 64 -11.38 -10.78 17.94
N GLN A 65 -10.09 -11.12 17.97
CA GLN A 65 -9.63 -12.45 18.36
C GLN A 65 -9.93 -12.77 19.82
N GLU A 66 -10.06 -11.75 20.67
CA GLU A 66 -10.52 -11.91 22.06
C GLU A 66 -12.03 -12.21 22.16
N GLN A 67 -12.82 -11.81 21.16
CA GLN A 67 -14.29 -11.96 21.17
C GLN A 67 -14.78 -13.20 20.40
N THR A 68 -14.13 -13.59 19.29
CA THR A 68 -14.60 -14.70 18.44
C THR A 68 -13.43 -15.43 17.74
N ASP A 69 -13.50 -16.76 17.66
CA ASP A 69 -12.57 -17.59 16.87
C ASP A 69 -13.00 -17.77 15.38
N GLU A 70 -14.09 -17.12 14.96
CA GLU A 70 -14.64 -17.27 13.61
C GLU A 70 -13.79 -16.60 12.51
N ALA A 71 -13.80 -17.20 11.32
CA ALA A 71 -13.07 -16.70 10.15
C ALA A 71 -13.71 -15.42 9.56
N ARG A 72 -12.89 -14.39 9.37
CA ARG A 72 -13.29 -13.03 8.93
C ARG A 72 -14.05 -13.03 7.58
N THR A 73 -15.31 -12.58 7.59
CA THR A 73 -16.16 -12.40 6.39
C THR A 73 -16.02 -11.02 5.73
N CYS A 74 -15.62 -9.97 6.48
CA CYS A 74 -15.42 -8.60 5.97
C CYS A 74 -14.11 -7.97 6.49
N TYR A 75 -13.39 -7.25 5.62
CA TYR A 75 -12.27 -6.40 6.02
C TYR A 75 -12.77 -4.98 6.22
N MET A 76 -12.35 -4.33 7.31
CA MET A 76 -12.47 -2.88 7.44
C MET A 76 -11.19 -2.24 6.93
N GLY A 77 -11.32 -1.42 5.89
CA GLY A 77 -10.22 -0.64 5.33
C GLY A 77 -9.58 -1.21 4.06
N LEU A 78 -9.14 -0.30 3.21
CA LEU A 78 -8.11 -0.52 2.20
C LEU A 78 -6.79 -0.98 2.88
N PRO A 79 -6.24 -2.15 2.52
CA PRO A 79 -4.93 -2.61 2.98
C PRO A 79 -3.81 -1.68 2.53
N VAL A 80 -2.76 -1.50 3.35
CA VAL A 80 -1.60 -0.70 2.93
C VAL A 80 -0.91 -1.32 1.70
N THR A 81 -1.03 -2.63 1.51
CA THR A 81 -0.51 -3.37 0.35
C THR A 81 -1.08 -2.91 -1.00
N THR A 82 -2.20 -2.17 -1.03
CA THR A 82 -2.74 -1.66 -2.31
C THR A 82 -1.82 -0.65 -2.98
N SER A 83 -0.89 -0.04 -2.24
CA SER A 83 0.13 0.83 -2.81
C SER A 83 0.99 0.11 -3.85
N ALA A 84 1.21 -1.19 -3.70
CA ALA A 84 1.98 -2.01 -4.63
C ALA A 84 1.30 -2.27 -5.97
N ALA A 85 -0.01 -2.02 -6.09
CA ALA A 85 -0.71 -2.03 -7.38
C ALA A 85 -0.90 -0.60 -7.92
N ILE A 86 -1.33 0.32 -7.06
CA ILE A 86 -1.68 1.69 -7.48
C ILE A 86 -0.45 2.44 -8.01
N LEU A 87 0.70 2.35 -7.34
CA LEU A 87 1.87 3.13 -7.72
C LEU A 87 2.50 2.68 -9.04
N PRO A 88 2.78 1.38 -9.26
CA PRO A 88 3.21 0.89 -10.57
C PRO A 88 2.29 1.33 -11.72
N ALA A 89 0.97 1.25 -11.51
CA ALA A 89 -0.02 1.72 -12.48
C ALA A 89 0.12 3.22 -12.79
N VAL A 90 0.28 4.06 -11.76
CA VAL A 90 0.47 5.51 -11.91
C VAL A 90 1.76 5.83 -12.66
N TYR A 91 2.87 5.12 -12.36
CA TYR A 91 4.13 5.29 -13.07
C TYR A 91 4.04 4.86 -14.55
N ALA A 92 3.40 3.72 -14.83
CA ALA A 92 3.16 3.26 -16.20
C ALA A 92 2.31 4.27 -16.99
N LEU A 93 1.24 4.78 -16.38
CA LEU A 93 0.37 5.80 -16.99
C LEU A 93 1.12 7.10 -17.27
N LYS A 94 1.95 7.58 -16.33
CA LYS A 94 2.80 8.78 -16.51
C LYS A 94 3.74 8.61 -17.71
N GLY A 95 4.34 7.43 -17.88
CA GLY A 95 5.18 7.10 -19.03
C GLY A 95 4.41 7.12 -20.35
N TRP A 96 3.20 6.56 -20.37
CA TRP A 96 2.37 6.50 -21.58
C TRP A 96 1.83 7.87 -22.00
N LEU A 97 1.50 8.74 -21.03
CA LEU A 97 1.00 10.10 -21.27
C LEU A 97 2.12 11.11 -21.63
N GLY A 98 3.36 10.67 -21.81
CA GLY A 98 4.46 11.53 -22.28
C GLY A 98 5.02 12.49 -21.22
N GLY A 99 4.90 12.16 -19.93
CA GLY A 99 5.63 12.89 -18.87
C GLY A 99 5.20 14.35 -18.65
N GLY A 100 3.93 14.69 -18.91
CA GLY A 100 3.40 16.04 -18.70
C GLY A 100 3.59 16.56 -17.26
N VAL A 101 3.49 17.90 -17.11
CA VAL A 101 3.77 18.73 -15.91
C VAL A 101 3.04 18.30 -14.62
N ILE A 102 2.03 17.43 -14.71
CA ILE A 102 1.24 16.99 -13.56
C ILE A 102 2.02 15.95 -12.75
N ARG A 103 2.33 16.27 -11.48
CA ARG A 103 2.94 15.35 -10.50
C ARG A 103 1.94 14.28 -10.03
N MET A 104 1.58 13.37 -10.92
CA MET A 104 0.58 12.31 -10.69
C MET A 104 0.96 11.39 -9.52
N ASP A 105 2.25 11.13 -9.34
CA ASP A 105 2.83 10.35 -8.25
C ASP A 105 2.67 11.04 -6.88
N LEU A 106 2.90 12.35 -6.81
CA LEU A 106 2.64 13.13 -5.59
C LEU A 106 1.14 13.15 -5.26
N LEU A 107 0.29 13.38 -6.25
CA LEU A 107 -1.17 13.36 -6.09
C LEU A 107 -1.66 11.98 -5.63
N ALA A 108 -1.11 10.91 -6.20
CA ALA A 108 -1.43 9.53 -5.83
C ALA A 108 -1.04 9.23 -4.37
N LEU A 109 0.16 9.62 -3.92
CA LEU A 109 0.56 9.44 -2.52
C LEU A 109 -0.36 10.20 -1.56
N CYS A 110 -0.66 11.47 -1.87
CA CYS A 110 -1.57 12.27 -1.04
C CYS A 110 -2.99 11.67 -0.99
N ALA A 111 -3.50 11.21 -2.14
CA ALA A 111 -4.80 10.56 -2.21
C ALA A 111 -4.82 9.26 -1.39
N MET A 112 -3.80 8.40 -1.52
CA MET A 112 -3.70 7.17 -0.73
C MET A 112 -3.58 7.45 0.77
N ALA A 113 -2.78 8.44 1.18
CA ALA A 113 -2.66 8.85 2.57
C ALA A 113 -4.03 9.22 3.16
N LEU A 114 -4.84 9.97 2.40
CA LEU A 114 -6.22 10.28 2.76
C LEU A 114 -7.09 9.01 2.85
N PHE A 115 -7.06 8.14 1.84
CA PHE A 115 -7.84 6.90 1.82
C PHE A 115 -7.46 5.90 2.92
N PHE A 116 -6.22 5.91 3.42
CA PHE A 116 -5.81 5.11 4.57
C PHE A 116 -6.51 5.54 5.85
N LEU A 117 -6.80 6.83 6.01
CA LEU A 117 -7.54 7.36 7.17
C LEU A 117 -9.06 7.26 7.01
N LEU A 118 -9.57 7.28 5.77
CA LEU A 118 -11.00 7.18 5.54
C LEU A 118 -11.55 5.78 5.92
N PRO A 119 -12.73 5.70 6.58
CA PRO A 119 -13.37 4.45 6.95
C PRO A 119 -14.06 3.81 5.74
N VAL A 120 -13.27 3.34 4.76
CA VAL A 120 -13.79 2.64 3.59
C VAL A 120 -13.99 1.16 3.93
N ARG A 121 -15.23 0.66 3.84
CA ARG A 121 -15.53 -0.78 4.00
C ARG A 121 -15.30 -1.49 2.67
N VAL A 122 -14.33 -2.40 2.60
CA VAL A 122 -14.01 -3.15 1.37
C VAL A 122 -14.47 -4.60 1.55
N LYS A 123 -15.39 -5.06 0.70
CA LYS A 123 -15.83 -6.46 0.68
C LYS A 123 -14.71 -7.36 0.14
N LYS A 124 -14.54 -8.53 0.76
CA LYS A 124 -13.50 -9.49 0.41
C LYS A 124 -13.67 -9.95 -1.04
N PRO A 125 -12.64 -9.83 -1.90
CA PRO A 125 -12.72 -10.35 -3.25
C PRO A 125 -12.84 -11.87 -3.22
N HIS A 126 -13.84 -12.41 -3.94
CA HIS A 126 -14.05 -13.85 -4.15
C HIS A 126 -12.82 -14.48 -4.87
N ALA A 127 -12.73 -15.80 -4.95
CA ALA A 127 -11.58 -16.50 -5.55
C ALA A 127 -11.19 -15.98 -6.95
N ALA A 128 -12.20 -15.63 -7.78
CA ALA A 128 -11.99 -15.01 -9.09
C ALA A 128 -11.35 -13.60 -9.01
N GLY A 129 -11.62 -12.83 -7.96
CA GLY A 129 -10.98 -11.53 -7.75
C GLY A 129 -9.49 -11.65 -7.46
N LYS A 130 -9.07 -12.72 -6.76
CA LYS A 130 -7.64 -12.97 -6.50
C LYS A 130 -6.87 -13.29 -7.78
N THR A 131 -7.47 -14.08 -8.68
CA THR A 131 -6.85 -14.37 -9.99
C THR A 131 -6.75 -13.12 -10.85
N TRP A 132 -7.76 -12.24 -10.82
CA TRP A 132 -7.69 -10.95 -11.51
C TRP A 132 -6.58 -10.04 -10.98
N ILE A 133 -6.41 -9.95 -9.64
CA ILE A 133 -5.34 -9.17 -9.03
C ILE A 133 -3.96 -9.70 -9.44
N ALA A 134 -3.78 -11.03 -9.46
CA ALA A 134 -2.52 -11.64 -9.88
C ALA A 134 -2.21 -11.38 -11.36
N LEU A 135 -3.21 -11.48 -12.24
CA LEU A 135 -3.05 -11.18 -13.66
C LEU A 135 -2.72 -9.71 -13.90
N LEU A 136 -3.42 -8.80 -13.20
CA LEU A 136 -3.21 -7.37 -13.30
C LEU A 136 -1.81 -6.97 -12.84
N GLY A 137 -1.35 -7.47 -11.69
CA GLY A 137 0.02 -7.23 -11.22
C GLY A 137 1.09 -7.80 -12.17
N THR A 138 0.85 -8.98 -12.75
CA THR A 138 1.76 -9.55 -13.76
C THR A 138 1.81 -8.69 -15.02
N ALA A 139 0.65 -8.18 -15.48
CA ALA A 139 0.57 -7.30 -16.64
C ALA A 139 1.29 -5.96 -16.38
N GLU A 140 1.07 -5.33 -15.23
CA GLU A 140 1.79 -4.10 -14.82
C GLU A 140 3.30 -4.32 -14.79
N PHE A 141 3.74 -5.44 -14.19
CA PHE A 141 5.17 -5.78 -14.15
C PHE A 141 5.76 -5.92 -15.55
N LEU A 142 5.09 -6.62 -16.47
CA LEU A 142 5.56 -6.78 -17.85
C LEU A 142 5.56 -5.46 -18.63
N LEU A 143 4.56 -4.61 -18.42
CA LEU A 143 4.51 -3.27 -19.03
C LEU A 143 5.69 -2.42 -18.58
N LEU A 144 5.98 -2.40 -17.27
CA LEU A 144 7.12 -1.66 -16.73
C LEU A 144 8.46 -2.25 -17.20
N ALA A 145 8.62 -3.58 -17.17
CA ALA A 145 9.84 -4.27 -17.60
C ALA A 145 10.10 -4.12 -19.11
N GLY A 146 9.06 -4.07 -19.93
CA GLY A 146 9.14 -3.87 -21.39
C GLY A 146 9.31 -2.41 -21.80
N SER A 147 8.98 -1.45 -20.93
CA SER A 147 9.10 -0.03 -21.23
C SER A 147 10.56 0.46 -21.11
N ARG A 148 11.28 0.46 -22.24
CA ARG A 148 12.63 1.03 -22.37
C ARG A 148 12.74 2.52 -22.01
N TRP A 149 11.60 3.22 -21.85
CA TRP A 149 11.51 4.67 -21.66
C TRP A 149 11.47 5.12 -20.19
N ILE A 150 11.39 4.21 -19.22
CA ILE A 150 11.33 4.58 -17.79
C ILE A 150 12.71 4.88 -17.18
N PHE A 151 13.79 4.45 -17.85
CA PHE A 151 15.18 4.62 -17.39
C PHE A 151 16.09 5.42 -18.35
N LEU A 152 15.53 6.01 -19.41
CA LEU A 152 16.20 6.92 -20.34
C LEU A 152 15.59 8.31 -20.23
#